data_AF-A0AA38UHX3-F1
#
_entry.id   AF-A0AA38UHX3-F1
#
_cell.length_a   1.000
_cell.length_b   1.000
_cell.length_c   1.000
_cell.angle_alpha   90.00
_cell.angle_beta   90.00
_cell.angle_gamma   90.00
#
_symmetry.space_group_name_H-M   'P 1'
#
loop_
_entity.id
_entity.type
_entity.pdbx_description
1 polymer ?
#
loop_
_entity_poly.entity_id
_entity_poly.type
_entity_poly.pdbx_seq_one_letter_code
_entity_poly.pdbx_strand_id
1 'polypeptide(L)'
;MASLASRSATQAMRNTARRAAPRSVSTLKSQAASFSLLAKTAAAKSTQSGASSLMGVRGIKTLDFAGTKEVVYERSDWPLAKLQDYFKNDTLSLIGYGSQGHGQGLNARDNGLNVIVGVRKDGESWKQAIEDGWVPGETLFPIEEAIEKGTIIMNLLSDAAQSQTWPQIAPLITKGKTLYFSHGFSVVYKEDTKVIPPSDVDVILVAPKGSGRTVRTLFKEGRGINSSVAVFQDVTGKAKEKAIALGVGIGSGYMYDTTFEKEVYSDLYGERGVLMGAIQGLFLAQYQVLRKNGHTPSEAFNETVEEATQSLYPLIGAKGMDYMFNACSTTARRGALDWAPVFEKANVPIFEQLYESVKNGTETRKSLEFNGRPTYRKDLAAELEIINNQEIWRAGKTVRSLRPDYKPDSE
;
A
#
# COMPACT_ATOMS: atom_id res chain seq x y z
N MET A 1 19.04 -39.85 -64.21
CA MET A 1 20.49 -39.56 -64.35
C MET A 1 21.20 -40.20 -63.17
N ALA A 2 21.88 -41.31 -63.41
CA ALA A 2 22.67 -42.04 -62.42
C ALA A 2 24.09 -42.19 -62.96
N SER A 3 25.09 -41.92 -62.12
CA SER A 3 26.50 -42.35 -62.21
C SER A 3 27.13 -41.93 -60.87
N LEU A 4 27.50 -42.84 -59.95
CA LEU A 4 28.76 -43.62 -59.94
C LEU A 4 29.98 -42.68 -60.08
N ALA A 5 31.00 -42.66 -59.23
CA ALA A 5 31.67 -43.73 -58.49
C ALA A 5 32.59 -43.06 -57.40
N SER A 6 32.60 -43.51 -56.14
CA SER A 6 33.47 -44.53 -55.51
C SER A 6 34.95 -44.16 -55.30
N ARG A 7 35.39 -44.24 -54.03
CA ARG A 7 36.56 -45.00 -53.48
C ARG A 7 37.16 -44.24 -52.27
N SER A 8 36.97 -44.68 -51.00
CA SER A 8 37.64 -45.78 -50.26
C SER A 8 39.14 -45.51 -50.03
N ALA A 9 39.79 -45.75 -48.88
CA ALA A 9 39.44 -46.30 -47.56
C ALA A 9 40.67 -46.19 -46.62
N THR A 10 40.46 -46.46 -45.32
CA THR A 10 41.42 -47.07 -44.34
C THR A 10 42.65 -46.25 -43.92
N GLN A 11 43.20 -46.28 -42.70
CA GLN A 11 43.38 -47.28 -41.64
C GLN A 11 43.90 -46.47 -40.42
N ALA A 12 43.45 -46.61 -39.18
CA ALA A 12 43.61 -47.69 -38.20
C ALA A 12 44.37 -47.22 -36.93
N MET A 13 43.94 -47.82 -35.83
CA MET A 13 44.33 -47.60 -34.43
C MET A 13 45.81 -47.86 -34.13
N ARG A 14 46.30 -47.33 -32.98
CA ARG A 14 46.89 -48.17 -31.93
C ARG A 14 47.03 -47.49 -30.56
N ASN A 15 46.65 -48.27 -29.56
CA ASN A 15 46.79 -48.10 -28.12
C ASN A 15 48.23 -47.87 -27.65
N THR A 16 48.39 -47.17 -26.52
CA THR A 16 49.26 -47.62 -25.43
C THR A 16 48.64 -47.28 -24.07
N ALA A 17 48.51 -48.30 -23.24
CA ALA A 17 48.19 -48.21 -21.82
C ALA A 17 49.50 -48.31 -21.01
N ARG A 18 49.61 -47.60 -19.88
CA ARG A 18 50.21 -48.14 -18.64
C ARG A 18 50.05 -47.22 -17.41
N ARG A 19 49.48 -47.87 -16.39
CA ARG A 19 49.73 -47.81 -14.94
C ARG A 19 49.18 -46.68 -14.08
N ALA A 20 48.42 -47.15 -13.09
CA ALA A 20 47.79 -46.46 -11.97
C ALA A 20 48.69 -46.42 -10.71
N ALA A 21 48.44 -45.44 -9.85
CA ALA A 21 48.49 -45.54 -8.37
C ALA A 21 47.64 -44.40 -7.76
N PRO A 22 47.06 -44.58 -6.55
CA PRO A 22 45.81 -43.92 -6.16
C PRO A 22 46.02 -42.66 -5.30
N ARG A 23 45.08 -41.70 -5.37
CA ARG A 23 44.91 -40.68 -4.31
C ARG A 23 43.44 -40.51 -3.95
N SER A 24 43.20 -40.77 -2.66
CA SER A 24 42.06 -40.46 -1.78
C SER A 24 40.90 -39.66 -2.38
N VAL A 25 39.75 -40.30 -2.51
CA VAL A 25 38.44 -39.67 -2.69
C VAL A 25 38.00 -39.11 -1.34
N SER A 26 37.88 -37.78 -1.22
CA SER A 26 37.14 -37.16 -0.13
C SER A 26 35.65 -37.22 -0.48
N THR A 27 34.88 -37.96 0.31
CA THR A 27 33.42 -38.03 0.20
C THR A 27 32.83 -36.72 0.73
N LEU A 28 32.47 -35.80 -0.18
CA LEU A 28 31.53 -34.73 0.12
C LEU A 28 30.13 -35.36 0.25
N LYS A 29 29.63 -35.46 1.49
CA LYS A 29 28.25 -35.84 1.78
C LYS A 29 27.33 -34.75 1.21
N SER A 30 26.57 -35.08 0.16
CA SER A 30 25.41 -34.29 -0.23
C SER A 30 24.31 -34.50 0.83
N GLN A 31 24.07 -33.49 1.65
CA GLN A 31 22.84 -33.44 2.45
C GLN A 31 21.70 -33.01 1.53
N ALA A 32 21.04 -33.99 0.91
CA ALA A 32 19.68 -33.81 0.46
C ALA A 32 18.79 -33.68 1.71
N ALA A 33 18.57 -32.44 2.16
CA ALA A 33 17.63 -32.16 3.23
C ALA A 33 16.22 -32.48 2.71
N SER A 34 15.69 -33.63 3.12
CA SER A 34 14.31 -34.03 2.87
C SER A 34 13.37 -33.04 3.58
N PHE A 35 12.36 -32.55 2.86
CA PHE A 35 11.34 -31.58 3.32
C PHE A 35 10.50 -32.05 4.53
N SER A 36 10.80 -33.21 5.11
CA SER A 36 10.07 -33.84 6.21
C SER A 36 10.62 -33.55 7.61
N LEU A 37 11.77 -32.88 7.76
CA LEU A 37 12.31 -32.50 9.08
C LEU A 37 11.88 -31.12 9.58
N LEU A 38 11.31 -30.25 8.73
CA LEU A 38 10.79 -28.93 9.13
C LEU A 38 9.36 -28.96 9.69
N ALA A 39 8.69 -30.11 9.65
CA ALA A 39 7.33 -30.28 10.17
C ALA A 39 7.26 -30.83 11.61
N LYS A 40 8.39 -31.18 12.25
CA LYS A 40 8.42 -31.79 13.59
C LYS A 40 9.03 -30.95 14.71
N THR A 41 9.48 -29.73 14.41
CA THR A 41 9.92 -28.76 15.44
C THR A 41 8.86 -27.71 15.79
N ALA A 42 7.68 -27.76 15.17
CA ALA A 42 6.54 -26.87 15.48
C ALA A 42 5.56 -27.44 16.54
N ALA A 43 5.87 -28.58 17.15
CA ALA A 43 4.99 -29.24 18.13
C ALA A 43 5.75 -29.72 19.37
N ALA A 44 6.43 -28.81 20.08
CA ALA A 44 6.87 -29.04 21.46
C ALA A 44 7.30 -27.73 22.12
N LYS A 45 6.36 -27.05 22.78
CA LYS A 45 6.49 -26.30 24.05
C LYS A 45 5.30 -25.36 24.23
N SER A 46 4.16 -25.92 24.62
CA SER A 46 3.11 -25.20 25.34
C SER A 46 3.18 -25.62 26.80
N THR A 47 4.14 -25.08 27.54
CA THR A 47 4.05 -25.04 29.00
C THR A 47 3.65 -23.63 29.38
N GLN A 48 2.37 -23.48 29.76
CA GLN A 48 1.86 -22.29 30.43
C GLN A 48 2.70 -22.04 31.69
N SER A 49 3.45 -20.94 31.69
CA SER A 49 3.85 -20.28 32.92
C SER A 49 3.12 -18.94 32.96
N GLY A 50 2.20 -18.80 33.92
CA GLY A 50 1.54 -17.54 34.20
C GLY A 50 2.58 -16.47 34.51
N ALA A 51 2.68 -15.49 33.63
CA ALA A 51 3.40 -14.25 33.88
C ALA A 51 2.35 -13.14 33.95
N SER A 52 2.18 -12.59 35.15
CA SER A 52 1.50 -11.31 35.35
C SER A 52 2.24 -10.25 34.52
N SER A 53 1.69 -9.91 33.36
CA SER A 53 2.23 -8.85 32.51
C SER A 53 1.83 -7.51 33.12
N LEU A 54 2.70 -6.95 33.95
CA LEU A 54 2.83 -5.51 34.11
C LEU A 54 2.88 -4.90 32.70
N MET A 55 1.81 -4.22 32.28
CA MET A 55 1.78 -3.45 31.04
C MET A 55 2.71 -2.25 31.21
N GLY A 56 4.02 -2.48 31.09
CA GLY A 56 4.98 -1.42 30.85
C GLY A 56 4.68 -0.84 29.49
N VAL A 57 4.25 0.42 29.45
CA VAL A 57 4.18 1.22 28.21
C VAL A 57 5.58 1.21 27.62
N ARG A 58 5.79 0.43 26.55
CA ARG A 58 7.04 0.52 25.78
C ARG A 58 7.02 1.90 25.13
N GLY A 59 8.08 2.67 25.35
CA GLY A 59 8.24 3.99 24.72
C GLY A 59 8.75 3.90 23.29
N ILE A 60 8.83 5.07 22.67
CA ILE A 60 9.30 5.30 21.29
C ILE A 60 10.62 4.58 21.03
N LYS A 61 10.71 3.90 19.88
CA LYS A 61 11.87 3.08 19.52
C LYS A 61 12.66 3.70 18.38
N THR A 62 13.97 3.46 18.40
CA THR A 62 14.82 3.62 17.22
C THR A 62 15.19 2.23 16.71
N LEU A 63 14.83 1.93 15.47
CA LEU A 63 15.08 0.65 14.82
C LEU A 63 16.14 0.81 13.71
N ASP A 64 16.82 -0.28 13.39
CA ASP A 64 17.81 -0.36 12.32
C ASP A 64 17.17 -0.92 11.04
N PHE A 65 17.11 -0.09 10.00
CA PHE A 65 16.65 -0.40 8.66
C PHE A 65 17.86 -0.49 7.73
N ALA A 66 18.47 -1.67 7.69
CA ALA A 66 19.62 -2.00 6.82
C ALA A 66 20.80 -1.01 6.97
N GLY A 67 21.15 -0.67 8.21
CA GLY A 67 22.20 0.28 8.58
C GLY A 67 21.72 1.71 8.80
N THR A 68 20.46 2.02 8.49
CA THR A 68 19.85 3.34 8.76
C THR A 68 19.02 3.29 10.03
N LYS A 69 19.33 4.14 11.01
CA LYS A 69 18.57 4.22 12.25
C LYS A 69 17.39 5.17 12.09
N GLU A 70 16.18 4.69 12.30
CA GLU A 70 14.96 5.49 12.21
C GLU A 70 14.09 5.35 13.45
N VAL A 71 13.40 6.43 13.80
CA VAL A 71 12.43 6.44 14.89
C VAL A 71 11.11 5.87 14.38
N VAL A 72 10.53 4.94 15.15
CA VAL A 72 9.25 4.31 14.85
C VAL A 72 8.31 4.54 16.03
N TYR A 73 7.08 4.92 15.70
CA TYR A 73 6.01 5.12 16.67
C TYR A 73 5.00 3.98 16.54
N GLU A 74 4.66 3.35 17.65
CA GLU A 74 3.76 2.19 17.70
C GLU A 74 2.48 2.55 18.46
N ARG A 75 1.42 1.76 18.24
CA ARG A 75 0.17 1.93 19.02
C ARG A 75 0.38 1.89 20.53
N SER A 76 1.35 1.11 20.99
CA SER A 76 1.64 0.98 22.43
C SER A 76 2.17 2.28 23.06
N ASP A 77 2.66 3.23 22.27
CA ASP A 77 3.10 4.56 22.76
C ASP A 77 1.91 5.44 23.19
N TRP A 78 0.71 5.11 22.68
CA TRP A 78 -0.56 5.78 22.96
C TRP A 78 -1.65 4.78 23.36
N PRO A 79 -1.59 4.21 24.59
CA PRO A 79 -2.69 3.41 25.11
C PRO A 79 -4.02 4.16 25.04
N LEU A 80 -5.12 3.45 24.79
CA LEU A 80 -6.42 4.06 24.51
C LEU A 80 -6.85 5.12 25.53
N ALA A 81 -6.67 4.86 26.83
CA ALA A 81 -7.01 5.81 27.88
C ALA A 81 -6.18 7.12 27.80
N LYS A 82 -4.89 7.02 27.48
CA LYS A 82 -4.02 8.20 27.25
C LYS A 82 -4.47 8.97 26.02
N LEU A 83 -4.82 8.26 24.95
CA LEU A 83 -5.30 8.85 23.70
C LEU A 83 -6.61 9.63 23.90
N GLN A 84 -7.57 9.02 24.59
CA GLN A 84 -8.86 9.65 24.91
C GLN A 84 -8.69 10.86 25.82
N ASP A 85 -7.85 10.77 26.85
CA ASP A 85 -7.57 11.91 27.74
C ASP A 85 -6.88 13.05 27.00
N TYR A 86 -5.98 12.75 26.06
CA TYR A 86 -5.27 13.74 25.25
C TYR A 86 -6.23 14.54 24.36
N PHE A 87 -7.20 13.87 23.72
CA PHE A 87 -8.17 14.49 22.80
C PHE A 87 -9.53 14.83 23.44
N LYS A 88 -9.68 14.75 24.77
CA LYS A 88 -10.98 14.93 25.45
C LYS A 88 -11.64 16.30 25.22
N ASN A 89 -10.84 17.31 24.88
CA ASN A 89 -11.29 18.67 24.60
C ASN A 89 -11.22 19.02 23.11
N ASP A 90 -10.85 18.06 22.27
CA ASP A 90 -10.74 18.24 20.82
C ASP A 90 -12.00 17.73 20.11
N THR A 91 -12.32 18.37 19.01
CA THR A 91 -13.32 17.89 18.04
C THR A 91 -12.60 17.64 16.73
N LEU A 92 -12.53 16.37 16.33
CA LEU A 92 -11.97 15.96 15.03
C LEU A 92 -13.04 16.16 13.97
N SER A 93 -12.84 17.13 13.09
CA SER A 93 -13.76 17.45 12.00
C SER A 93 -13.24 16.85 10.70
N LEU A 94 -13.85 15.74 10.27
CA LEU A 94 -13.50 15.08 9.00
C LEU A 94 -14.21 15.76 7.84
N ILE A 95 -13.44 16.50 7.05
CA ILE A 95 -13.95 17.20 5.88
C ILE A 95 -13.81 16.27 4.68
N GLY A 96 -14.93 15.71 4.24
CA GLY A 96 -14.99 14.67 3.22
C GLY A 96 -15.23 13.27 3.79
N TYR A 97 -16.13 12.52 3.16
CA TYR A 97 -16.48 11.14 3.52
C TYR A 97 -16.32 10.21 2.30
N GLY A 98 -15.18 10.36 1.61
CA GLY A 98 -14.71 9.40 0.60
C GLY A 98 -13.96 8.24 1.25
N SER A 99 -13.06 7.59 0.51
CA SER A 99 -12.31 6.42 0.99
C SER A 99 -11.63 6.68 2.35
N GLN A 100 -10.74 7.66 2.45
CA GLN A 100 -10.01 7.96 3.69
C GLN A 100 -10.92 8.53 4.80
N GLY A 101 -11.85 9.42 4.45
CA GLY A 101 -12.81 9.98 5.41
C GLY A 101 -13.65 8.91 6.11
N HIS A 102 -14.14 7.94 5.34
CA HIS A 102 -14.85 6.77 5.88
C HIS A 102 -13.97 5.94 6.82
N GLY A 103 -12.78 5.53 6.35
CA GLY A 103 -11.90 4.66 7.15
C GLY A 103 -11.39 5.30 8.43
N GLN A 104 -10.86 6.53 8.34
CA GLN A 104 -10.30 7.24 9.48
C GLN A 104 -11.39 7.67 10.47
N GLY A 105 -12.53 8.16 9.98
CA GLY A 105 -13.63 8.64 10.82
C GLY A 105 -14.22 7.54 11.68
N LEU A 106 -14.50 6.38 11.07
CA LEU A 106 -15.05 5.23 11.80
C LEU A 106 -14.05 4.68 12.82
N ASN A 107 -12.75 4.63 12.49
CA ASN A 107 -11.74 4.17 13.44
C ASN A 107 -11.58 5.13 14.62
N ALA A 108 -11.54 6.44 14.36
CA ALA A 108 -11.46 7.46 15.41
C ALA A 108 -12.69 7.43 16.32
N ARG A 109 -13.89 7.27 15.75
CA ARG A 109 -15.15 7.10 16.49
C ARG A 109 -15.13 5.84 17.36
N ASP A 110 -14.71 4.70 16.81
CA ASP A 110 -14.64 3.43 17.56
C ASP A 110 -13.57 3.47 18.68
N ASN A 111 -12.55 4.34 18.55
CA ASN A 111 -11.61 4.65 19.62
C ASN A 111 -12.17 5.63 20.67
N GLY A 112 -13.44 6.05 20.55
CA GLY A 112 -14.11 6.94 21.50
C GLY A 112 -13.64 8.40 21.42
N LEU A 113 -13.06 8.81 20.29
CA LEU A 113 -12.72 10.22 20.06
C LEU A 113 -13.97 11.00 19.65
N ASN A 114 -14.01 12.29 19.99
CA ASN A 114 -15.09 13.18 19.57
C ASN A 114 -14.90 13.56 18.10
N VAL A 115 -15.74 12.97 17.24
CA VAL A 115 -15.62 13.04 15.79
C VAL A 115 -16.91 13.57 15.17
N ILE A 116 -16.78 14.52 14.24
CA ILE A 116 -17.87 15.01 13.40
C ILE A 116 -17.46 14.94 11.93
N VAL A 117 -18.44 14.80 11.05
CA VAL A 117 -18.24 14.71 9.59
C VAL A 117 -18.81 15.95 8.91
N GLY A 118 -17.99 16.59 8.08
CA GLY A 118 -18.34 17.71 7.22
C GLY A 118 -18.41 17.27 5.76
N VAL A 119 -19.61 17.21 5.17
CA VAL A 119 -19.80 16.89 3.73
C VAL A 119 -20.90 17.73 3.10
N ARG A 120 -20.94 17.78 1.77
CA ARG A 120 -21.99 18.47 1.04
C ARG A 120 -23.36 17.85 1.37
N LYS A 121 -24.26 18.67 1.91
CA LYS A 121 -25.63 18.28 2.28
C LYS A 121 -26.36 17.63 1.11
N ASP A 122 -27.10 16.56 1.42
CA ASP A 122 -27.93 15.77 0.50
C ASP A 122 -27.16 15.07 -0.64
N GLY A 123 -25.83 15.11 -0.63
CA GLY A 123 -24.97 14.40 -1.58
C GLY A 123 -24.82 12.91 -1.27
N GLU A 124 -24.11 12.19 -2.15
CA GLU A 124 -23.88 10.75 -1.99
C GLU A 124 -23.14 10.41 -0.68
N SER A 125 -22.03 11.09 -0.40
CA SER A 125 -21.27 10.93 0.84
C SER A 125 -22.07 11.30 2.10
N TRP A 126 -23.07 12.18 1.99
CA TRP A 126 -23.97 12.50 3.11
C TRP A 126 -24.88 11.31 3.45
N LYS A 127 -25.44 10.66 2.43
CA LYS A 127 -26.27 9.46 2.59
C LYS A 127 -25.47 8.30 3.17
N GLN A 128 -24.28 8.05 2.62
CA GLN A 128 -23.36 7.04 3.15
C GLN A 128 -22.99 7.31 4.61
N ALA A 129 -22.75 8.57 4.98
CA ALA A 129 -22.50 8.92 6.37
C ALA A 129 -23.71 8.60 7.28
N ILE A 130 -24.94 8.85 6.83
CA ILE A 130 -26.13 8.46 7.60
C ILE A 130 -26.21 6.94 7.77
N GLU A 131 -25.95 6.17 6.71
CA GLU A 131 -25.95 4.70 6.74
C GLU A 131 -24.93 4.14 7.73
N ASP A 132 -23.77 4.80 7.84
CA ASP A 132 -22.71 4.47 8.81
C ASP A 132 -22.97 5.01 10.24
N GLY A 133 -24.10 5.65 10.47
CA GLY A 133 -24.58 6.10 11.78
C GLY A 133 -24.17 7.51 12.19
N TRP A 134 -23.74 8.36 11.24
CA TRP A 134 -23.54 9.79 11.52
C TRP A 134 -24.89 10.53 11.46
N VAL A 135 -25.17 11.35 12.47
CA VAL A 135 -26.50 11.95 12.70
C VAL A 135 -26.51 13.41 12.27
N PRO A 136 -27.35 13.81 11.29
CA PRO A 136 -27.51 15.21 10.89
C PRO A 136 -27.78 16.15 12.07
N GLY A 137 -26.99 17.22 12.19
CA GLY A 137 -27.14 18.22 13.25
C GLY A 137 -26.49 17.85 14.59
N GLU A 138 -25.99 16.62 14.75
CA GLU A 138 -25.27 16.17 15.93
C GLU A 138 -23.82 15.80 15.61
N THR A 139 -23.61 14.90 14.64
CA THR A 139 -22.29 14.41 14.23
C THR A 139 -22.06 14.49 12.71
N LEU A 140 -23.04 14.98 11.94
CA LEU A 140 -22.95 15.22 10.51
C LEU A 140 -23.44 16.63 10.16
N PHE A 141 -22.59 17.40 9.49
CA PHE A 141 -22.82 18.82 9.20
C PHE A 141 -22.39 19.19 7.77
N PRO A 142 -22.88 20.32 7.23
CA PRO A 142 -22.22 20.98 6.10
C PRO A 142 -20.75 21.26 6.41
N ILE A 143 -19.91 21.36 5.37
CA ILE A 143 -18.44 21.48 5.50
C ILE A 143 -18.06 22.66 6.39
N GLU A 144 -18.62 23.84 6.12
CA GLU A 144 -18.29 25.08 6.83
C GLU A 144 -18.63 24.99 8.32
N GLU A 145 -19.83 24.50 8.64
CA GLU A 145 -20.28 24.30 10.02
C GLU A 145 -19.42 23.27 10.76
N ALA A 146 -19.00 22.19 10.09
CA ALA A 146 -18.09 21.21 10.67
C ALA A 146 -16.73 21.84 10.99
N ILE A 147 -16.20 22.71 10.13
CA ILE A 147 -14.91 23.39 10.35
C ILE A 147 -15.01 24.35 11.54
N GLU A 148 -16.12 25.08 11.66
CA GLU A 148 -16.36 26.00 12.78
C GLU A 148 -16.33 25.25 14.13
N LYS A 149 -17.01 24.09 14.22
CA LYS A 149 -17.07 23.26 15.44
C LYS A 149 -15.78 22.48 15.73
N GLY A 150 -14.95 22.22 14.73
CA GLY A 150 -13.74 21.42 14.86
C GLY A 150 -12.56 22.15 15.50
N THR A 151 -11.76 21.47 16.32
CA THR A 151 -10.44 21.97 16.76
C THR A 151 -9.33 21.40 15.87
N ILE A 152 -9.55 20.19 15.32
CA ILE A 152 -8.66 19.52 14.38
C ILE A 152 -9.43 19.33 13.07
N ILE A 153 -9.02 20.05 12.04
CA ILE A 153 -9.65 20.04 10.72
C ILE A 153 -8.93 19.03 9.85
N MET A 154 -9.55 17.86 9.65
CA MET A 154 -9.00 16.78 8.84
C MET A 154 -9.49 16.94 7.40
N ASN A 155 -8.68 17.58 6.56
CA ASN A 155 -9.03 17.80 5.16
C ASN A 155 -8.77 16.52 4.33
N LEU A 156 -9.85 15.76 4.13
CA LEU A 156 -9.87 14.44 3.49
C LEU A 156 -10.68 14.43 2.18
N LEU A 157 -10.91 15.62 1.61
CA LEU A 157 -11.44 15.77 0.27
C LEU A 157 -10.43 15.28 -0.77
N SER A 158 -10.89 15.00 -1.99
CA SER A 158 -9.97 14.75 -3.12
C SER A 158 -9.10 15.98 -3.37
N ASP A 159 -7.88 15.79 -3.90
CA ASP A 159 -6.94 16.90 -4.08
C ASP A 159 -7.51 18.04 -4.93
N ALA A 160 -8.26 17.72 -5.98
CA ALA A 160 -8.96 18.71 -6.79
C ALA A 160 -10.05 19.45 -6.00
N ALA A 161 -10.81 18.74 -5.16
CA ALA A 161 -11.83 19.36 -4.32
C ALA A 161 -11.19 20.26 -3.25
N GLN A 162 -10.07 19.86 -2.64
CA GLN A 162 -9.33 20.71 -1.70
C GLN A 162 -8.93 22.04 -2.35
N SER A 163 -8.41 22.00 -3.58
CA SER A 163 -8.07 23.20 -4.35
C SER A 163 -9.29 24.08 -4.62
N GLN A 164 -10.39 23.49 -5.09
CA GLN A 164 -11.61 24.21 -5.46
C GLN A 164 -12.32 24.85 -4.26
N THR A 165 -12.33 24.18 -3.11
CA THR A 165 -13.02 24.66 -1.90
C THR A 165 -12.11 25.50 -1.01
N TRP A 166 -10.80 25.58 -1.30
CA TRP A 166 -9.83 26.29 -0.47
C TRP A 166 -10.25 27.73 -0.12
N PRO A 167 -10.72 28.56 -1.09
CA PRO A 167 -11.10 29.94 -0.80
C PRO A 167 -12.23 30.08 0.24
N GLN A 168 -13.12 29.10 0.31
CA GLN A 168 -14.25 29.08 1.24
C GLN A 168 -13.84 28.51 2.61
N ILE A 169 -12.99 27.48 2.63
CA ILE A 169 -12.60 26.79 3.88
C ILE A 169 -11.46 27.50 4.62
N ALA A 170 -10.52 28.12 3.90
CA ALA A 170 -9.33 28.73 4.50
C ALA A 170 -9.64 29.80 5.56
N PRO A 171 -10.63 30.72 5.35
CA PRO A 171 -10.99 31.70 6.37
C PRO A 171 -11.54 31.10 7.68
N LEU A 172 -12.03 29.86 7.65
CA LEU A 172 -12.59 29.17 8.81
C LEU A 172 -11.52 28.42 9.63
N ILE A 173 -10.32 28.24 9.07
CA ILE A 173 -9.19 27.61 9.73
C ILE A 173 -8.45 28.70 10.54
N THR A 174 -8.98 29.00 11.72
CA THR A 174 -8.50 30.09 12.58
C THR A 174 -7.47 29.64 13.62
N LYS A 175 -6.76 30.61 14.19
CA LYS A 175 -5.77 30.42 15.25
C LYS A 175 -6.24 29.44 16.34
N GLY A 176 -5.35 28.54 16.73
CA GLY A 176 -5.59 27.51 17.74
C GLY A 176 -6.14 26.20 17.17
N LYS A 177 -6.64 26.21 15.92
CA LYS A 177 -6.97 24.96 15.21
C LYS A 177 -5.70 24.26 14.73
N THR A 178 -5.86 22.99 14.39
CA THR A 178 -4.86 22.18 13.68
C THR A 178 -5.43 21.80 12.32
N LEU A 179 -4.66 21.99 11.25
CA LEU A 179 -4.97 21.51 9.93
C LEU A 179 -4.25 20.19 9.67
N TYR A 180 -5.02 19.15 9.36
CA TYR A 180 -4.55 17.80 9.12
C TYR A 180 -4.78 17.42 7.66
N PHE A 181 -3.77 16.77 7.07
CA PHE A 181 -3.86 16.13 5.77
C PHE A 181 -3.49 14.64 5.86
N SER A 182 -3.99 13.84 4.92
CA SER A 182 -3.51 12.46 4.71
C SER A 182 -2.68 12.28 3.45
N HIS A 183 -2.38 13.37 2.77
CA HIS A 183 -1.52 13.40 1.59
C HIS A 183 -0.91 14.79 1.43
N GLY A 184 0.36 14.88 1.03
CA GLY A 184 1.09 16.14 0.92
C GLY A 184 0.74 16.97 -0.32
N PHE A 185 -0.03 16.41 -1.26
CA PHE A 185 -0.33 16.99 -2.57
C PHE A 185 -0.67 18.48 -2.54
N SER A 186 -1.71 18.85 -1.81
CA SER A 186 -2.22 20.21 -1.84
C SER A 186 -1.20 21.25 -1.38
N VAL A 187 -0.46 20.94 -0.31
CA VAL A 187 0.50 21.89 0.29
C VAL A 187 1.80 21.94 -0.51
N VAL A 188 2.30 20.80 -1.00
CA VAL A 188 3.57 20.73 -1.75
C VAL A 188 3.43 21.39 -3.12
N TYR A 189 2.31 21.18 -3.80
CA TYR A 189 2.03 21.77 -5.11
C TYR A 189 1.15 23.03 -5.01
N LYS A 190 1.29 23.82 -3.94
CA LYS A 190 0.50 25.04 -3.68
C LYS A 190 0.49 26.05 -4.82
N GLU A 191 1.53 26.08 -5.66
CA GLU A 191 1.56 26.94 -6.85
C GLU A 191 0.52 26.52 -7.90
N ASP A 192 0.21 25.23 -8.01
CA ASP A 192 -0.84 24.69 -8.88
C ASP A 192 -2.20 24.66 -8.15
N THR A 193 -2.24 24.21 -6.89
CA THR A 193 -3.49 23.97 -6.13
C THR A 193 -4.06 25.21 -5.45
N LYS A 194 -3.24 26.24 -5.23
CA LYS A 194 -3.57 27.45 -4.45
C LYS A 194 -3.97 27.16 -2.99
N VAL A 195 -3.65 25.99 -2.48
CA VAL A 195 -3.85 25.62 -1.06
C VAL A 195 -2.66 26.11 -0.25
N ILE A 196 -2.84 27.26 0.40
CA ILE A 196 -1.83 27.88 1.27
C ILE A 196 -2.40 27.91 2.69
N PRO A 197 -1.93 27.03 3.60
CA PRO A 197 -2.35 27.01 4.99
C PRO A 197 -2.14 28.37 5.70
N PRO A 198 -3.01 28.78 6.63
CA PRO A 198 -2.77 29.92 7.50
C PRO A 198 -1.47 29.75 8.30
N SER A 199 -0.75 30.85 8.54
CA SER A 199 0.56 30.82 9.21
C SER A 199 0.50 30.69 10.74
N ASP A 200 -0.70 30.75 11.32
CA ASP A 200 -0.94 30.78 12.77
C ASP A 200 -1.68 29.53 13.30
N VAL A 201 -1.65 28.43 12.54
CA VAL A 201 -2.20 27.11 12.92
C VAL A 201 -1.15 26.00 12.82
N ASP A 202 -1.30 24.91 13.56
CA ASP A 202 -0.47 23.72 13.29
C ASP A 202 -0.88 23.10 11.96
N VAL A 203 0.08 22.64 11.14
CA VAL A 203 -0.18 21.92 9.89
C VAL A 203 0.58 20.60 9.91
N ILE A 204 -0.18 19.51 9.92
CA ILE A 204 0.33 18.16 10.12
C ILE A 204 -0.17 17.20 9.05
N LEU A 205 0.55 16.10 8.89
CA LEU A 205 0.16 15.01 8.02
C LEU A 205 0.28 13.68 8.73
N VAL A 206 -0.73 12.84 8.56
CA VAL A 206 -0.64 11.40 8.77
C VAL A 206 -1.23 10.71 7.55
N ALA A 207 -0.37 9.99 6.82
CA ALA A 207 -0.74 9.31 5.57
C ALA A 207 -0.73 7.78 5.75
N PRO A 208 -1.91 7.16 5.95
CA PRO A 208 -2.05 5.70 5.91
C PRO A 208 -1.63 5.13 4.56
N LYS A 209 -0.77 4.11 4.58
CA LYS A 209 -0.20 3.46 3.39
C LYS A 209 -1.14 2.39 2.83
N GLY A 210 -2.35 2.81 2.50
CA GLY A 210 -3.32 2.04 1.76
C GLY A 210 -4.70 2.71 1.70
N SER A 211 -5.63 2.07 0.99
CA SER A 211 -6.97 2.60 0.80
C SER A 211 -7.72 2.77 2.13
N GLY A 212 -8.68 3.68 2.17
CA GLY A 212 -9.54 3.84 3.34
C GLY A 212 -10.40 2.61 3.65
N ARG A 213 -10.73 1.78 2.64
CA ARG A 213 -11.33 0.45 2.85
C ARG A 213 -10.41 -0.42 3.69
N THR A 214 -9.13 -0.52 3.34
CA THR A 214 -8.13 -1.29 4.09
C THR A 214 -7.79 -0.69 5.45
N VAL A 215 -7.81 0.65 5.58
CA VAL A 215 -7.70 1.33 6.89
C VAL A 215 -8.80 0.83 7.83
N ARG A 216 -10.04 0.69 7.35
CA ARG A 216 -11.16 0.22 8.14
C ARG A 216 -11.12 -1.28 8.42
N THR A 217 -10.95 -2.11 7.38
CA THR A 217 -11.04 -3.57 7.53
C THR A 217 -9.93 -4.10 8.42
N LEU A 218 -8.68 -3.65 8.21
CA LEU A 218 -7.56 -4.09 9.02
C LEU A 218 -7.65 -3.59 10.46
N PHE A 219 -8.24 -2.41 10.70
CA PHE A 219 -8.49 -1.91 12.05
C PHE A 219 -9.47 -2.84 12.80
N LYS A 220 -10.57 -3.24 12.16
CA LYS A 220 -11.52 -4.21 12.73
C LYS A 220 -10.88 -5.58 13.02
N GLU A 221 -9.87 -5.96 12.25
CA GLU A 221 -9.05 -7.17 12.49
C GLU A 221 -7.99 -6.99 13.60
N GLY A 222 -7.88 -5.80 14.22
CA GLY A 222 -6.86 -5.49 15.22
C GLY A 222 -5.45 -5.27 14.65
N ARG A 223 -5.28 -5.32 13.32
CA ARG A 223 -3.98 -5.20 12.63
C ARG A 223 -3.66 -3.76 12.25
N GLY A 224 -4.64 -3.06 11.67
CA GLY A 224 -4.55 -1.78 10.97
C GLY A 224 -3.41 -1.66 9.96
N ILE A 225 -3.17 -0.44 9.47
CA ILE A 225 -2.25 -0.17 8.37
C ILE A 225 -1.12 0.76 8.83
N ASN A 226 0.08 0.63 8.28
CA ASN A 226 1.17 1.56 8.61
C ASN A 226 0.90 2.95 8.02
N SER A 227 1.47 3.98 8.63
CA SER A 227 1.33 5.36 8.17
C SER A 227 2.67 6.09 8.18
N SER A 228 2.81 7.14 7.39
CA SER A 228 3.91 8.11 7.56
C SER A 228 3.40 9.37 8.24
N VAL A 229 4.23 10.02 9.07
CA VAL A 229 3.86 11.22 9.82
C VAL A 229 4.80 12.40 9.53
N ALA A 230 4.24 13.58 9.29
CA ALA A 230 5.00 14.80 9.03
C ALA A 230 4.38 16.03 9.72
N VAL A 231 5.21 17.04 9.92
CA VAL A 231 4.81 18.38 10.38
C VAL A 231 5.31 19.37 9.34
N PHE A 232 4.39 20.14 8.75
CA PHE A 232 4.71 21.23 7.84
C PHE A 232 4.90 22.54 8.60
N GLN A 233 4.05 22.78 9.60
CA GLN A 233 4.08 23.97 10.43
C GLN A 233 3.76 23.60 11.88
N ASP A 234 4.60 24.04 12.83
CA ASP A 234 4.41 23.84 14.26
C ASP A 234 4.34 25.20 14.95
N VAL A 235 3.12 25.66 15.24
CA VAL A 235 2.86 26.93 15.93
C VAL A 235 2.79 26.72 17.44
N THR A 236 2.34 25.55 17.87
CA THR A 236 2.12 25.24 19.28
C THR A 236 3.32 24.61 19.98
N GLY A 237 4.29 24.10 19.22
CA GLY A 237 5.39 23.24 19.72
C GLY A 237 4.94 21.81 20.03
N LYS A 238 3.71 21.43 19.65
CA LYS A 238 3.09 20.12 19.92
C LYS A 238 2.59 19.41 18.66
N ALA A 239 2.82 19.98 17.47
CA ALA A 239 2.30 19.44 16.22
C ALA A 239 2.73 17.98 15.99
N LYS A 240 3.99 17.64 16.32
CA LYS A 240 4.51 16.28 16.14
C LYS A 240 3.84 15.26 17.05
N GLU A 241 3.72 15.56 18.34
CA GLU A 241 3.05 14.71 19.32
C GLU A 241 1.60 14.45 18.91
N LYS A 242 0.89 15.52 18.54
CA LYS A 242 -0.49 15.47 18.07
C LYS A 242 -0.65 14.61 16.81
N ALA A 243 0.26 14.72 15.85
CA ALA A 243 0.23 13.91 14.63
C ALA A 243 0.42 12.42 14.92
N ILE A 244 1.34 12.06 15.83
CA ILE A 244 1.55 10.67 16.25
C ILE A 244 0.30 10.14 16.97
N ALA A 245 -0.27 10.92 17.90
CA ALA A 245 -1.48 10.55 18.62
C ALA A 245 -2.67 10.33 17.67
N LEU A 246 -2.91 11.26 16.73
CA LEU A 246 -3.93 11.12 15.68
C LEU A 246 -3.69 9.88 14.83
N GLY A 247 -2.45 9.58 14.47
CA GLY A 247 -2.14 8.38 13.70
C GLY A 247 -2.54 7.09 14.42
N VAL A 248 -2.36 7.00 15.74
CA VAL A 248 -2.92 5.89 16.53
C VAL A 248 -4.45 5.94 16.53
N GLY A 249 -5.05 7.12 16.72
CA GLY A 249 -6.50 7.32 16.74
C GLY A 249 -7.23 6.90 15.45
N ILE A 250 -6.61 7.09 14.29
CA ILE A 250 -7.18 6.65 13.00
C ILE A 250 -6.86 5.18 12.66
N GLY A 251 -6.15 4.47 13.54
CA GLY A 251 -5.91 3.03 13.42
C GLY A 251 -4.56 2.62 12.84
N SER A 252 -3.56 3.50 12.81
CA SER A 252 -2.24 3.15 12.28
C SER A 252 -1.58 2.02 13.09
N GLY A 253 -1.00 1.02 12.44
CA GLY A 253 -0.27 -0.09 13.08
C GLY A 253 1.06 0.37 13.69
N TYR A 254 1.83 1.10 12.87
CA TYR A 254 3.01 1.84 13.28
C TYR A 254 3.17 3.05 12.36
N MET A 255 4.02 3.98 12.75
CA MET A 255 4.34 5.17 11.96
C MET A 255 5.84 5.41 11.87
N TYR A 256 6.25 6.05 10.78
CA TYR A 256 7.62 6.50 10.55
C TYR A 256 7.63 7.96 10.06
N ASP A 257 8.77 8.63 10.27
CA ASP A 257 8.92 10.04 9.93
C ASP A 257 9.04 10.29 8.43
N THR A 258 8.43 11.38 7.97
CA THR A 258 8.59 11.91 6.60
C THR A 258 8.47 13.43 6.60
N THR A 259 8.56 14.05 5.41
CA THR A 259 8.11 15.42 5.13
C THR A 259 6.91 15.37 4.20
N PHE A 260 6.19 16.49 4.04
CA PHE A 260 5.11 16.58 3.06
C PHE A 260 5.60 16.26 1.64
N GLU A 261 6.78 16.77 1.26
CA GLU A 261 7.40 16.54 -0.05
C GLU A 261 7.79 15.08 -0.24
N LYS A 262 8.52 14.48 0.71
CA LYS A 262 8.91 13.07 0.63
C LYS A 262 7.69 12.16 0.55
N GLU A 263 6.64 12.47 1.32
CA GLU A 263 5.40 11.70 1.31
C GLU A 263 4.75 11.74 -0.06
N VAL A 264 4.41 12.92 -0.58
CA VAL A 264 3.68 13.04 -1.84
C VAL A 264 4.50 12.50 -3.02
N TYR A 265 5.82 12.71 -3.03
CA TYR A 265 6.67 12.19 -4.10
C TYR A 265 6.67 10.66 -4.09
N SER A 266 6.84 10.05 -2.90
CA SER A 266 6.84 8.59 -2.78
C SER A 266 5.48 7.97 -3.09
N ASP A 267 4.39 8.65 -2.72
CA ASP A 267 3.03 8.14 -2.82
C ASP A 267 2.53 8.16 -4.27
N LEU A 268 2.60 9.33 -4.95
CA LEU A 268 2.23 9.47 -6.36
C LEU A 268 3.11 8.60 -7.28
N TYR A 269 4.39 8.45 -6.94
CA TYR A 269 5.31 7.53 -7.61
C TYR A 269 4.89 6.07 -7.39
N GLY A 270 4.54 5.69 -6.16
CA GLY A 270 4.16 4.33 -5.80
C GLY A 270 2.88 3.85 -6.48
N GLU A 271 1.83 4.67 -6.49
CA GLU A 271 0.52 4.32 -7.09
C GLU A 271 0.61 4.13 -8.61
N ARG A 272 1.38 4.99 -9.30
CA ARG A 272 1.68 4.81 -10.74
C ARG A 272 2.64 3.65 -10.98
N GLY A 273 3.50 3.38 -10.00
CA GLY A 273 4.44 2.28 -9.97
C GLY A 273 3.81 0.96 -9.52
N VAL A 274 4.53 0.26 -8.66
CA VAL A 274 4.24 -1.14 -8.28
C VAL A 274 2.90 -1.33 -7.53
N LEU A 275 2.30 -0.27 -7.00
CA LEU A 275 1.06 -0.40 -6.22
C LEU A 275 -0.18 -0.55 -7.11
N MET A 276 -0.22 0.09 -8.28
CA MET A 276 -1.36 -0.02 -9.21
C MET A 276 -0.94 -0.07 -10.69
N GLY A 277 -0.30 0.98 -11.20
CA GLY A 277 -0.08 1.15 -12.64
C GLY A 277 0.84 0.07 -13.25
N ALA A 278 2.04 -0.11 -12.69
CA ALA A 278 3.02 -1.06 -13.20
C ALA A 278 2.51 -2.51 -13.09
N ILE A 279 1.87 -2.87 -11.98
CA ILE A 279 1.39 -4.25 -11.77
C ILE A 279 0.24 -4.62 -12.73
N GLN A 280 -0.67 -3.69 -13.01
CA GLN A 280 -1.70 -3.86 -14.05
C GLN A 280 -1.06 -4.12 -15.42
N GLY A 281 -0.03 -3.35 -15.78
CA GLY A 281 0.69 -3.51 -17.04
C GLY A 281 1.39 -4.87 -17.16
N LEU A 282 2.09 -5.30 -16.11
CA LEU A 282 2.80 -6.58 -16.08
C LEU A 282 1.84 -7.78 -16.19
N PHE A 283 0.76 -7.80 -15.39
CA PHE A 283 -0.24 -8.86 -15.45
C PHE A 283 -0.89 -8.94 -16.84
N LEU A 284 -1.30 -7.80 -17.39
CA LEU A 284 -1.94 -7.77 -18.71
C LEU A 284 -0.99 -8.24 -19.81
N ALA A 285 0.27 -7.81 -19.80
CA ALA A 285 1.26 -8.19 -20.81
C ALA A 285 1.52 -9.70 -20.82
N GLN A 286 1.78 -10.30 -19.64
CA GLN A 286 2.00 -11.73 -19.53
C GLN A 286 0.76 -12.53 -19.93
N TYR A 287 -0.42 -12.12 -19.46
CA TYR A 287 -1.69 -12.75 -19.83
C TYR A 287 -1.90 -12.75 -21.35
N GLN A 288 -1.69 -11.60 -22.01
CA GLN A 288 -1.85 -11.49 -23.46
C GLN A 288 -0.88 -12.38 -24.24
N VAL A 289 0.38 -12.50 -23.79
CA VAL A 289 1.37 -13.38 -24.42
C VAL A 289 0.97 -14.85 -24.27
N LEU A 290 0.48 -15.27 -23.10
CA LEU A 290 -0.03 -16.64 -22.90
C LEU A 290 -1.23 -16.90 -23.83
N ARG A 291 -2.20 -15.99 -23.88
CA ARG A 291 -3.38 -16.12 -24.76
C ARG A 291 -3.00 -16.21 -26.23
N LYS A 292 -2.03 -15.42 -26.69
CA LYS A 292 -1.51 -15.46 -28.07
C LYS A 292 -0.86 -16.82 -28.42
N ASN A 293 -0.34 -17.54 -27.43
CA ASN A 293 0.28 -18.85 -27.60
C ASN A 293 -0.67 -20.03 -27.32
N GLY A 294 -1.99 -19.78 -27.25
CA GLY A 294 -3.01 -20.83 -27.22
C GLY A 294 -3.45 -21.30 -25.83
N HIS A 295 -2.89 -20.74 -24.75
CA HIS A 295 -3.34 -21.03 -23.38
C HIS A 295 -4.76 -20.53 -23.17
N THR A 296 -5.58 -21.25 -22.40
CA THR A 296 -6.98 -20.85 -22.12
C THR A 296 -7.06 -19.59 -21.22
N PRO A 297 -8.19 -18.86 -21.17
CA PRO A 297 -8.36 -17.74 -20.24
C PRO A 297 -8.14 -18.12 -18.76
N SER A 298 -8.65 -19.28 -18.35
CA SER A 298 -8.50 -19.78 -16.98
C SER A 298 -7.03 -20.07 -16.66
N GLU A 299 -6.32 -20.76 -17.55
CA GLU A 299 -4.91 -21.07 -17.37
C GLU A 299 -4.06 -19.79 -17.33
N ALA A 300 -4.26 -18.89 -18.30
CA ALA A 300 -3.52 -17.63 -18.36
C ALA A 300 -3.76 -16.75 -17.13
N PHE A 301 -4.99 -16.72 -16.58
CA PHE A 301 -5.27 -16.00 -15.32
C PHE A 301 -4.60 -16.67 -14.12
N ASN A 302 -4.59 -18.00 -14.07
CA ASN A 302 -3.96 -18.74 -12.97
C ASN A 302 -2.43 -18.54 -12.94
N GLU A 303 -1.79 -18.65 -14.10
CA GLU A 303 -0.34 -18.45 -14.32
C GLU A 303 0.10 -16.98 -14.26
N THR A 304 -0.80 -16.06 -13.91
CA THR A 304 -0.50 -14.63 -13.76
C THR A 304 -1.00 -14.10 -12.42
N VAL A 305 -2.30 -13.83 -12.30
CA VAL A 305 -2.88 -13.10 -11.17
C VAL A 305 -3.14 -14.03 -9.99
N GLU A 306 -3.69 -15.22 -10.23
CA GLU A 306 -4.11 -16.12 -9.13
C GLU A 306 -2.91 -16.61 -8.34
N GLU A 307 -1.94 -17.26 -8.99
CA GLU A 307 -0.79 -17.84 -8.29
C GLU A 307 0.06 -16.74 -7.64
N ALA A 308 0.25 -15.60 -8.32
CA ALA A 308 0.95 -14.46 -7.73
C ALA A 308 0.26 -13.98 -6.46
N THR A 309 -1.04 -13.67 -6.50
CA THR A 309 -1.71 -12.99 -5.38
C THR A 309 -2.15 -13.91 -4.25
N GLN A 310 -2.43 -15.19 -4.52
CA GLN A 310 -2.93 -16.13 -3.52
C GLN A 310 -1.84 -17.04 -2.94
N SER A 311 -0.75 -17.26 -3.67
CA SER A 311 0.34 -18.15 -3.24
C SER A 311 1.63 -17.36 -2.98
N LEU A 312 2.20 -16.74 -4.01
CA LEU A 312 3.59 -16.28 -3.96
C LEU A 312 3.76 -14.93 -3.25
N TYR A 313 2.95 -13.93 -3.57
CA TYR A 313 3.04 -12.59 -2.96
C TYR A 313 2.72 -12.58 -1.47
N PRO A 314 1.78 -13.40 -0.94
CA PRO A 314 1.64 -13.58 0.50
C PRO A 314 2.94 -14.02 1.19
N LEU A 315 3.79 -14.82 0.55
CA LEU A 315 5.10 -15.18 1.10
C LEU A 315 6.05 -13.98 1.15
N ILE A 316 6.01 -13.10 0.14
CA ILE A 316 6.80 -11.86 0.12
C ILE A 316 6.36 -10.98 1.30
N GLY A 317 5.05 -10.74 1.44
CA GLY A 317 4.51 -9.91 2.53
C GLY A 317 4.82 -10.48 3.92
N ALA A 318 4.84 -11.80 4.08
CA ALA A 318 5.11 -12.44 5.35
C ALA A 318 6.60 -12.55 5.70
N LYS A 319 7.46 -12.81 4.71
CA LYS A 319 8.86 -13.24 4.95
C LYS A 319 9.90 -12.70 3.96
N GLY A 320 9.50 -11.94 2.94
CA GLY A 320 10.40 -11.38 1.95
C GLY A 320 10.62 -12.22 0.69
N MET A 321 11.27 -11.59 -0.31
CA MET A 321 11.54 -12.18 -1.63
C MET A 321 12.49 -13.37 -1.58
N ASP A 322 13.50 -13.31 -0.70
CA ASP A 322 14.47 -14.37 -0.47
C ASP A 322 13.79 -15.66 0.02
N TYR A 323 12.83 -15.53 0.94
CA TYR A 323 12.02 -16.66 1.38
C TYR A 323 11.16 -17.21 0.25
N MET A 324 10.45 -16.35 -0.49
CA MET A 324 9.63 -16.78 -1.63
C MET A 324 10.46 -17.58 -2.64
N PHE A 325 11.67 -17.10 -2.98
CA PHE A 325 12.56 -17.82 -3.91
C PHE A 325 12.90 -19.19 -3.35
N ASN A 326 13.34 -19.28 -2.08
CA ASN A 326 13.70 -20.54 -1.44
C ASN A 326 12.54 -21.54 -1.30
N ALA A 327 11.30 -21.03 -1.24
CA ALA A 327 10.09 -21.86 -1.19
C ALA A 327 9.71 -22.48 -2.55
N CYS A 328 10.31 -22.01 -3.66
CA CYS A 328 10.01 -22.47 -5.01
C CYS A 328 10.95 -23.59 -5.50
N SER A 329 10.52 -24.30 -6.55
CA SER A 329 11.31 -25.36 -7.19
C SER A 329 12.68 -24.86 -7.70
N THR A 330 13.62 -25.78 -7.92
CA THR A 330 14.94 -25.42 -8.48
C THR A 330 14.83 -24.75 -9.84
N THR A 331 13.89 -25.20 -10.68
CA THR A 331 13.64 -24.64 -12.01
C THR A 331 13.06 -23.23 -11.91
N ALA A 332 12.05 -23.03 -11.06
CA ALA A 332 11.44 -21.71 -10.86
C ALA A 332 12.46 -20.70 -10.31
N ARG A 333 13.28 -21.11 -9.32
CA ARG A 333 14.36 -20.28 -8.78
C ARG A 333 15.38 -19.86 -9.83
N ARG A 334 15.88 -20.81 -10.62
CA ARG A 334 16.87 -20.51 -11.68
C ARG A 334 16.28 -19.55 -12.70
N GLY A 335 15.07 -19.82 -13.19
CA GLY A 335 14.38 -18.96 -14.14
C GLY A 335 14.14 -17.55 -13.60
N ALA A 336 13.65 -17.41 -12.36
CA ALA A 336 13.44 -16.10 -11.74
C ALA A 336 14.75 -15.31 -11.61
N LEU A 337 15.86 -15.96 -11.22
CA LEU A 337 17.18 -15.31 -11.13
C LEU A 337 17.76 -14.92 -12.49
N ASP A 338 17.44 -15.65 -13.57
CA ASP A 338 17.87 -15.31 -14.93
C ASP A 338 17.11 -14.10 -15.49
N TRP A 339 15.81 -14.01 -15.21
CA TRP A 339 14.95 -12.97 -15.77
C TRP A 339 14.86 -11.70 -14.92
N ALA A 340 15.06 -11.77 -13.60
CA ALA A 340 14.95 -10.60 -12.72
C ALA A 340 15.83 -9.40 -13.15
N PRO A 341 17.12 -9.57 -13.51
CA PRO A 341 17.94 -8.45 -13.99
C PRO A 341 17.46 -7.85 -15.32
N VAL A 342 16.80 -8.64 -16.17
CA VAL A 342 16.24 -8.17 -17.44
C VAL A 342 15.04 -7.26 -17.18
N PHE A 343 14.13 -7.68 -16.30
CA PHE A 343 12.99 -6.86 -15.89
C PHE A 343 13.43 -5.60 -15.15
N GLU A 344 14.39 -5.70 -14.23
CA GLU A 344 14.96 -4.55 -13.54
C GLU A 344 15.52 -3.53 -14.54
N LYS A 345 16.40 -3.97 -15.45
CA LYS A 345 17.01 -3.09 -16.47
C LYS A 345 15.98 -2.42 -17.38
N ALA A 346 14.90 -3.11 -17.73
CA ALA A 346 13.82 -2.55 -18.54
C ALA A 346 12.99 -1.51 -17.76
N ASN A 347 12.81 -1.72 -16.45
CA ASN A 347 11.91 -0.92 -15.62
C ASN A 347 12.58 0.32 -15.03
N VAL A 348 13.88 0.30 -14.72
CA VAL A 348 14.58 1.45 -14.08
C VAL A 348 14.35 2.77 -14.85
N PRO A 349 14.52 2.85 -16.18
CA PRO A 349 14.29 4.12 -16.89
C PRO A 349 12.85 4.64 -16.81
N ILE A 350 11.87 3.72 -16.76
CA ILE A 350 10.44 4.08 -16.62
C ILE A 350 10.20 4.67 -15.23
N PHE A 351 10.78 4.06 -14.20
CA PHE A 351 10.67 4.55 -12.83
C PHE A 351 11.41 5.88 -12.63
N GLU A 352 12.57 6.10 -13.25
CA GLU A 352 13.27 7.39 -13.23
C GLU A 352 12.41 8.49 -13.87
N GLN A 353 11.82 8.22 -15.03
CA GLN A 353 10.90 9.14 -15.70
C GLN A 353 9.68 9.47 -14.84
N LEU A 354 9.09 8.45 -14.21
CA LEU A 354 7.92 8.60 -13.35
C LEU A 354 8.23 9.43 -12.09
N TYR A 355 9.34 9.15 -11.41
CA TYR A 355 9.71 9.92 -10.23
C TYR A 355 9.90 11.39 -10.59
N GLU A 356 10.53 11.68 -11.73
CA GLU A 356 10.76 13.05 -12.13
C GLU A 356 9.48 13.78 -12.57
N SER A 357 8.55 13.10 -13.25
CA SER A 357 7.26 13.69 -13.62
C SER A 357 6.39 14.01 -12.40
N VAL A 358 6.53 13.26 -11.31
CA VAL A 358 5.92 13.58 -10.01
C VAL A 358 6.62 14.78 -9.39
N LYS A 359 7.94 14.72 -9.23
CA LYS A 359 8.72 15.75 -8.54
C LYS A 359 8.57 17.14 -9.19
N ASN A 360 8.52 17.21 -10.52
CA ASN A 360 8.35 18.47 -11.26
C ASN A 360 6.87 18.92 -11.43
N GLY A 361 5.92 18.19 -10.83
CA GLY A 361 4.50 18.52 -10.82
C GLY A 361 3.74 18.24 -12.12
N THR A 362 4.35 17.54 -13.09
CA THR A 362 3.66 17.16 -14.33
C THR A 362 2.46 16.25 -14.05
N GLU A 363 2.64 15.25 -13.19
CA GLU A 363 1.55 14.35 -12.80
C GLU A 363 0.48 15.05 -11.96
N THR A 364 0.87 16.03 -11.13
CA THR A 364 -0.03 16.88 -10.36
C THR A 364 -0.97 17.67 -11.29
N ARG A 365 -0.42 18.38 -12.28
CA ARG A 365 -1.21 19.18 -13.22
C ARG A 365 -2.18 18.33 -14.03
N LYS A 366 -1.75 17.15 -14.52
CA LYS A 366 -2.65 16.19 -15.19
C LYS A 366 -3.80 15.76 -14.28
N SER A 367 -3.49 15.43 -13.03
CA SER A 367 -4.48 14.98 -12.05
C SER A 367 -5.49 16.08 -11.74
N LEU A 368 -5.04 17.31 -11.51
CA LEU A 368 -5.91 18.47 -11.31
C LEU A 368 -6.78 18.76 -12.53
N GLU A 369 -6.19 18.73 -13.73
CA GLU A 369 -6.92 18.97 -14.97
C GLU A 369 -8.04 17.94 -15.17
N PHE A 370 -7.74 16.64 -15.01
CA PHE A 370 -8.72 15.57 -15.22
C PHE A 370 -9.77 15.53 -14.11
N ASN A 371 -9.35 15.57 -12.85
CA ASN A 371 -10.25 15.48 -11.68
C ASN A 371 -11.11 16.73 -11.50
N GLY A 372 -10.67 17.87 -12.05
CA GLY A 372 -11.40 19.13 -12.02
C GLY A 372 -12.52 19.25 -13.06
N ARG A 373 -12.64 18.33 -14.02
CA ARG A 373 -13.64 18.39 -15.09
C ARG A 373 -15.06 18.16 -14.53
N PRO A 374 -16.09 18.89 -15.02
CA PRO A 374 -17.48 18.59 -14.68
C PRO A 374 -17.91 17.15 -15.05
N THR A 375 -17.28 16.59 -16.09
CA THR A 375 -17.52 15.23 -16.58
C THR A 375 -16.66 14.16 -15.89
N TYR A 376 -15.79 14.53 -14.94
CA TYR A 376 -14.81 13.64 -14.31
C TYR A 376 -15.35 12.25 -13.97
N ARG A 377 -16.47 12.16 -13.26
CA ARG A 377 -17.05 10.87 -12.84
C ARG A 377 -17.47 10.00 -14.03
N LYS A 378 -18.01 10.61 -15.08
CA LYS A 378 -18.43 9.92 -16.30
C LYS A 378 -17.23 9.43 -17.08
N ASP A 379 -16.22 10.30 -17.25
CA ASP A 379 -15.02 10.00 -18.02
C ASP A 379 -14.19 8.91 -17.33
N LEU A 380 -13.99 9.02 -16.01
CA LEU A 380 -13.34 8.00 -15.21
C LEU A 380 -14.10 6.66 -15.26
N ALA A 381 -15.43 6.69 -15.13
CA ALA A 381 -16.23 5.47 -15.22
C ALA A 381 -16.06 4.77 -16.57
N ALA A 382 -15.97 5.53 -17.67
CA ALA A 382 -15.70 4.98 -18.99
C ALA A 382 -14.31 4.32 -19.08
N GLU A 383 -13.27 4.94 -18.51
CA GLU A 383 -11.91 4.36 -18.47
C GLU A 383 -11.85 3.11 -17.59
N LEU A 384 -12.49 3.12 -16.43
CA LEU A 384 -12.58 1.95 -15.55
C LEU A 384 -13.36 0.81 -16.21
N GLU A 385 -14.37 1.12 -17.02
CA GLU A 385 -15.14 0.11 -17.73
C GLU A 385 -14.32 -0.59 -18.82
N ILE A 386 -13.32 0.08 -19.41
CA ILE A 386 -12.34 -0.56 -20.30
C ILE A 386 -11.56 -1.62 -19.52
N ILE A 387 -11.12 -1.31 -18.30
CA ILE A 387 -10.42 -2.27 -17.43
C ILE A 387 -11.37 -3.42 -17.07
N ASN A 388 -12.56 -3.12 -16.55
CA ASN A 388 -13.55 -4.14 -16.14
C ASN A 388 -13.87 -5.17 -17.22
N ASN A 389 -13.84 -4.75 -18.49
CA ASN A 389 -14.17 -5.58 -19.64
C ASN A 389 -12.99 -6.36 -20.23
N GLN A 390 -11.76 -6.13 -19.77
CA GLN A 390 -10.60 -6.93 -20.20
C GLN A 390 -10.85 -8.41 -19.92
N GLU A 391 -10.45 -9.28 -20.86
CA GLU A 391 -10.65 -10.73 -20.75
C GLU A 391 -10.04 -11.29 -19.45
N ILE A 392 -8.86 -10.80 -19.04
CA ILE A 392 -8.18 -11.18 -17.80
C ILE A 392 -9.08 -10.99 -16.56
N TRP A 393 -9.81 -9.87 -16.45
CA TRP A 393 -10.63 -9.57 -15.28
C TRP A 393 -11.99 -10.29 -15.32
N ARG A 394 -12.55 -10.53 -16.51
CA ARG A 394 -13.74 -11.37 -16.68
C ARG A 394 -13.45 -12.84 -16.36
N ALA A 395 -12.32 -13.38 -16.84
CA ALA A 395 -11.83 -14.71 -16.44
C ALA A 395 -11.60 -14.76 -14.93
N GLY A 396 -10.97 -13.74 -14.36
CA GLY A 396 -10.74 -13.61 -12.93
C GLY A 396 -12.00 -13.63 -12.08
N LYS A 397 -13.13 -13.05 -12.53
CA LYS A 397 -14.42 -13.17 -11.79
C LYS A 397 -14.83 -14.62 -11.61
N THR A 398 -14.66 -15.44 -12.65
CA THR A 398 -14.97 -16.87 -12.60
C THR A 398 -13.96 -17.62 -11.74
N VAL A 399 -12.65 -17.35 -11.87
CA VAL A 399 -11.63 -18.02 -11.04
C VAL A 399 -11.84 -17.71 -9.56
N ARG A 400 -12.12 -16.45 -9.21
CA ARG A 400 -12.36 -16.04 -7.82
C ARG A 400 -13.59 -16.70 -7.21
N SER A 401 -14.65 -16.96 -7.98
CA SER A 401 -15.84 -17.64 -7.48
C SER A 401 -15.64 -19.13 -7.18
N LEU A 402 -14.53 -19.71 -7.64
CA LEU A 402 -14.13 -21.09 -7.34
C LEU A 402 -13.31 -21.22 -6.05
N ARG A 403 -12.91 -20.11 -5.42
CA ARG A 403 -12.09 -20.15 -4.22
C ARG A 403 -12.86 -20.72 -3.02
N PRO A 404 -12.24 -21.55 -2.16
CA PRO A 404 -12.93 -22.13 -1.01
C PRO A 404 -13.49 -21.12 0.00
N ASP A 405 -12.87 -19.94 0.09
CA ASP A 405 -13.25 -18.84 0.96
C ASP A 405 -14.08 -17.77 0.24
N TYR A 406 -14.49 -18.02 -1.00
CA TYR A 406 -15.33 -17.08 -1.75
C TYR A 406 -16.64 -16.85 -1.01
N LYS A 407 -16.89 -15.59 -0.68
CA LYS A 407 -18.19 -15.11 -0.23
C LYS A 407 -18.77 -14.29 -1.38
N PRO A 408 -19.88 -14.71 -2.01
CA PRO A 408 -20.55 -13.84 -2.96
C PRO A 408 -20.86 -12.53 -2.27
N ASP A 409 -20.46 -11.44 -2.93
CA ASP A 409 -20.34 -10.10 -2.36
C ASP A 409 -21.45 -9.80 -1.33
N SER A 410 -21.09 -9.82 -0.05
CA SER A 410 -21.71 -8.94 0.93
C SER A 410 -21.00 -7.59 0.79
N GLU A 411 -21.27 -6.90 -0.31
CA GLU A 411 -20.92 -5.48 -0.43
C GLU A 411 -22.04 -4.62 0.14
#